data_AF-A0A379KQX6-F1
#
_entry.id   AF-A0A379KQX6-F1
#
_cell.length_a   1.000
_cell.length_b   1.000
_cell.length_c   1.000
_cell.angle_alpha   90.00
_cell.angle_beta   90.00
_cell.angle_gamma   90.00
#
_symmetry.space_group_name_H-M   'P 1'
#
loop_
_entity.id
_entity.type
_entity.pdbx_description
1 polymer ?
#
loop_
_entity_poly.entity_id
_entity_poly.type
_entity_poly.pdbx_seq_one_letter_code
_entity_poly.pdbx_strand_id
1 'polypeptide(L)'
;MSGFARVPALLISLMPLAAQALDVRIDPHADLLYRQALPLLEQADNQDDNANTLRTAIGGDPELKRQGQAMARTLPTAVALLEKSVELGHPVAQYRLALYYTTYLPAAQIPDAACPLLEASLQQGFAPPATAIATWCPPYNASPRYRQALEAIPGMATLYAPYYPQPATRLACSRSQPQGLEMQWGRQRDYQAEVYRLLGDLDPQHRRDLLQKAVEINGCAAAQRRLTSQR
;
A
#
# COMPACT_ATOMS: atom_id res chain seq x y z
N MET A 1 51.96 47.78 23.06
CA MET A 1 50.76 47.27 23.75
C MET A 1 49.61 47.31 22.75
N SER A 2 49.18 46.12 22.31
CA SER A 2 47.78 45.71 22.04
C SER A 2 46.98 46.61 21.06
N GLY A 3 46.67 46.23 19.82
CA GLY A 3 46.11 44.96 19.34
C GLY A 3 44.60 44.94 19.59
N PHE A 4 43.76 44.94 18.55
CA PHE A 4 42.65 44.00 18.34
C PHE A 4 41.89 44.30 17.04
N ALA A 5 41.76 43.26 16.23
CA ALA A 5 41.15 43.23 14.92
C ALA A 5 39.63 43.34 14.98
N ARG A 6 39.03 44.01 13.98
CA ARG A 6 37.59 43.99 13.73
C ARG A 6 37.20 42.64 13.12
N VAL A 7 36.48 41.82 13.88
CA VAL A 7 35.81 40.61 13.37
C VAL A 7 34.39 41.00 12.95
N PRO A 8 33.95 40.76 11.70
CA PRO A 8 32.55 40.87 11.35
C PRO A 8 31.82 39.63 11.88
N ALA A 9 30.84 39.84 12.74
CA ALA A 9 29.95 38.80 13.23
C ALA A 9 29.02 38.34 12.09
N LEU A 10 29.31 37.18 11.51
CA LEU A 10 28.42 36.49 10.59
C LEU A 10 27.35 35.76 11.44
N LEU A 11 26.18 36.37 11.59
CA LEU A 11 24.99 35.73 12.18
C LEU A 11 24.42 34.74 11.16
N ILE A 12 24.87 33.50 11.20
CA ILE A 12 24.25 32.38 10.49
C ILE A 12 22.99 32.00 11.27
N SER A 13 21.83 32.48 10.81
CA SER A 13 20.53 32.05 11.29
C SER A 13 20.29 30.60 10.87
N LEU A 14 20.59 29.66 11.77
CA LEU A 14 20.12 28.27 11.68
C LEU A 14 18.60 28.27 11.88
N MET A 15 17.84 28.42 10.80
CA MET A 15 16.41 28.09 10.84
C MET A 15 16.30 26.57 10.97
N PRO A 16 15.65 26.04 12.03
CA PRO A 16 15.34 24.63 12.09
C PRO A 16 14.35 24.35 10.96
N LEU A 17 14.76 23.49 10.02
CA LEU A 17 13.84 22.82 9.10
C LEU A 17 12.84 22.06 9.99
N ALA A 18 11.66 22.65 10.17
CA ALA A 18 10.54 21.97 10.80
C ALA A 18 10.16 20.82 9.87
N ALA A 19 10.65 19.63 10.16
CA ALA A 19 10.07 18.40 9.67
C ALA A 19 8.62 18.41 10.15
N GLN A 20 7.68 18.75 9.28
CA GLN A 20 6.27 18.61 9.58
C GLN A 20 5.98 17.11 9.63
N ALA A 21 6.05 16.55 10.83
CA ALA A 21 5.49 15.24 11.07
C ALA A 21 3.98 15.36 10.82
N LEU A 22 3.49 14.72 9.76
CA LEU A 22 2.05 14.57 9.54
C LEU A 22 1.45 13.90 10.79
N ASP A 23 0.66 14.61 11.57
CA ASP A 23 -0.04 14.07 12.74
C ASP A 23 -1.27 13.28 12.24
N VAL A 24 -1.02 12.07 11.75
CA VAL A 24 -2.10 11.16 11.32
C VAL A 24 -2.66 10.48 12.54
N ARG A 25 -3.92 10.80 12.86
CA ARG A 25 -4.70 10.15 13.91
C ARG A 25 -5.80 9.31 13.28
N ILE A 26 -5.75 8.00 13.52
CA ILE A 26 -6.79 7.09 13.09
C ILE A 26 -7.99 7.26 14.02
N ASP A 27 -9.13 7.63 13.47
CA ASP A 27 -10.38 7.73 14.21
C ASP A 27 -10.76 6.34 14.78
N PRO A 28 -11.00 6.21 16.10
CA PRO A 28 -11.29 4.90 16.72
C PRO A 28 -12.57 4.24 16.21
N HIS A 29 -13.58 5.03 15.82
CA HIS A 29 -14.81 4.50 15.25
C HIS A 29 -14.56 4.00 13.82
N ALA A 30 -13.76 4.72 13.04
CA ALA A 30 -13.32 4.28 11.73
C ALA A 30 -12.51 2.97 11.80
N ASP A 31 -11.61 2.84 12.79
CA ASP A 31 -10.84 1.61 13.04
C ASP A 31 -11.75 0.44 13.46
N LEU A 32 -12.75 0.70 14.30
CA LEU A 32 -13.74 -0.33 14.69
C LEU A 32 -14.51 -0.85 13.47
N LEU A 33 -15.01 0.04 12.61
CA LEU A 33 -15.72 -0.33 11.37
C LEU A 33 -14.81 -1.15 10.44
N TYR A 34 -13.55 -0.73 10.29
CA TYR A 34 -12.55 -1.45 9.52
C TYR A 34 -12.35 -2.88 10.06
N ARG A 35 -12.14 -3.02 11.38
CA ARG A 35 -11.94 -4.34 12.00
C ARG A 35 -13.17 -5.23 11.94
N GLN A 36 -14.37 -4.66 11.98
CA GLN A 36 -15.62 -5.43 11.76
C GLN A 36 -15.73 -5.97 10.33
N ALA A 37 -15.17 -5.27 9.34
CA ALA A 37 -15.16 -5.74 7.96
C ALA A 37 -14.20 -6.93 7.74
N LEU A 38 -13.08 -7.00 8.48
CA LEU A 38 -12.04 -8.02 8.28
C LEU A 38 -12.54 -9.48 8.28
N PRO A 39 -13.26 -9.98 9.30
CA PRO A 39 -13.71 -11.36 9.30
C PRO A 39 -14.68 -11.68 8.14
N LEU A 40 -15.42 -10.69 7.66
CA LEU A 40 -16.31 -10.84 6.51
C LEU A 40 -15.52 -10.94 5.20
N LEU A 41 -14.44 -10.16 5.06
CA LEU A 41 -13.51 -10.26 3.92
C LEU A 41 -12.79 -11.61 3.92
N GLU A 42 -12.25 -12.04 5.07
CA GLU A 42 -11.58 -13.34 5.21
C GLU A 42 -12.53 -14.50 4.90
N GLN A 43 -13.79 -14.41 5.32
CA GLN A 43 -14.79 -15.41 4.99
C GLN A 43 -15.07 -15.44 3.47
N ALA A 44 -15.10 -14.29 2.79
CA ALA A 44 -15.30 -14.23 1.36
C ALA A 44 -14.09 -14.81 0.58
N ASP A 45 -12.87 -14.50 1.01
CA ASP A 45 -11.63 -14.99 0.38
C ASP A 45 -11.52 -16.52 0.51
N ASN A 46 -11.73 -17.07 1.72
CA ASN A 46 -11.67 -18.52 1.96
C ASN A 46 -12.78 -19.31 1.22
N GLN A 47 -13.89 -18.65 0.86
CA GLN A 47 -14.95 -19.28 0.07
C GLN A 47 -14.58 -19.37 -1.41
N ASP A 48 -13.75 -18.46 -1.93
CA ASP A 48 -13.23 -18.50 -3.31
C ASP A 48 -12.14 -19.57 -3.48
N ASP A 49 -11.29 -19.77 -2.47
CA ASP A 49 -10.24 -20.81 -2.49
C ASP A 49 -10.81 -22.24 -2.51
N ASN A 50 -11.90 -22.47 -1.78
CA ASN A 50 -12.65 -23.74 -1.83
C ASN A 50 -13.37 -23.92 -3.18
N ALA A 51 -13.76 -22.84 -3.87
CA ALA A 51 -14.34 -22.91 -5.20
C ALA A 51 -13.29 -23.23 -6.28
N ASN A 52 -12.05 -22.76 -6.11
CA ASN A 52 -10.93 -23.07 -7.01
C ASN A 52 -10.48 -24.54 -6.92
N THR A 53 -10.59 -25.18 -5.75
CA THR A 53 -10.33 -26.63 -5.61
C THR A 53 -11.39 -27.49 -6.29
N LEU A 54 -12.59 -26.95 -6.54
CA LEU A 54 -13.71 -27.65 -7.19
C LEU A 54 -13.94 -27.28 -8.67
N ARG A 55 -13.22 -26.28 -9.23
CA ARG A 55 -13.34 -25.88 -10.64
C ARG A 55 -12.91 -26.95 -11.66
N THR A 56 -12.36 -28.08 -11.22
CA THR A 56 -12.18 -29.30 -12.04
C THR A 56 -13.46 -30.13 -12.22
N ALA A 57 -14.57 -29.79 -11.55
CA ALA A 57 -15.86 -30.44 -11.74
C ALA A 57 -16.83 -29.52 -12.52
N ILE A 58 -17.12 -29.89 -13.76
CA ILE A 58 -18.06 -29.18 -14.64
C ILE A 58 -19.49 -29.29 -14.08
N GLY A 59 -20.15 -28.13 -13.91
CA GLY A 59 -21.59 -27.93 -14.12
C GLY A 59 -22.57 -28.43 -13.05
N GLY A 60 -23.19 -27.48 -12.33
CA GLY A 60 -24.46 -27.70 -11.63
C GLY A 60 -24.39 -28.07 -10.15
N ASP A 61 -23.21 -27.94 -9.51
CA ASP A 61 -23.05 -28.28 -8.10
C ASP A 61 -23.87 -27.35 -7.18
N PRO A 62 -24.84 -27.88 -6.41
CA PRO A 62 -25.58 -27.12 -5.41
C PRO A 62 -24.68 -26.44 -4.37
N GLU A 63 -23.48 -26.97 -4.13
CA GLU A 63 -22.49 -26.39 -3.22
C GLU A 63 -21.85 -25.13 -3.82
N LEU A 64 -21.44 -25.13 -5.09
CA LEU A 64 -20.96 -23.92 -5.79
C LEU A 64 -22.03 -22.81 -5.79
N LYS A 65 -23.31 -23.18 -5.98
CA LYS A 65 -24.42 -22.23 -5.91
C LYS A 65 -24.64 -21.68 -4.49
N ARG A 66 -24.52 -22.53 -3.47
CA ARG A 66 -24.62 -22.14 -2.05
C ARG A 66 -23.47 -21.24 -1.62
N GLN A 67 -22.25 -21.54 -2.07
CA GLN A 67 -21.04 -20.75 -1.84
C GLN A 67 -21.14 -19.39 -2.54
N GLY A 68 -21.54 -19.37 -3.82
CA GLY A 68 -21.79 -18.11 -4.54
C GLY A 68 -22.86 -17.23 -3.88
N GLN A 69 -23.91 -17.85 -3.31
CA GLN A 69 -24.93 -17.13 -2.53
C GLN A 69 -24.43 -16.63 -1.17
N ALA A 70 -23.54 -17.37 -0.51
CA ALA A 70 -22.92 -16.95 0.74
C ALA A 70 -21.98 -15.75 0.50
N MET A 71 -21.12 -15.82 -0.53
CA MET A 71 -20.26 -14.71 -0.96
C MET A 71 -21.09 -13.47 -1.33
N ALA A 72 -22.19 -13.65 -2.08
CA ALA A 72 -23.10 -12.57 -2.46
C ALA A 72 -23.79 -11.89 -1.26
N ARG A 73 -23.79 -12.51 -0.07
CA ARG A 73 -24.33 -11.91 1.17
C ARG A 73 -23.25 -11.28 2.03
N THR A 74 -22.11 -11.94 2.18
CA THR A 74 -21.03 -11.51 3.07
C THR A 74 -20.26 -10.33 2.51
N LEU A 75 -19.94 -10.36 1.21
CA LEU A 75 -19.08 -9.37 0.57
C LEU A 75 -19.71 -7.95 0.53
N PRO A 76 -21.01 -7.77 0.19
CA PRO A 76 -21.64 -6.44 0.27
C PRO A 76 -21.64 -5.85 1.68
N THR A 77 -21.79 -6.70 2.71
CA THR A 77 -21.76 -6.26 4.10
C THR A 77 -20.37 -5.77 4.50
N ALA A 78 -19.32 -6.50 4.10
CA ALA A 78 -17.94 -6.08 4.31
C ALA A 78 -17.63 -4.74 3.62
N VAL A 79 -18.06 -4.59 2.37
CA VAL A 79 -17.88 -3.37 1.57
C VAL A 79 -18.60 -2.19 2.23
N ALA A 80 -19.84 -2.34 2.69
CA ALA A 80 -20.57 -1.27 3.36
C ALA A 80 -19.90 -0.80 4.67
N LEU A 81 -19.25 -1.71 5.42
CA LEU A 81 -18.46 -1.35 6.59
C LEU A 81 -17.18 -0.59 6.22
N LEU A 82 -16.51 -1.02 5.14
CA LEU A 82 -15.35 -0.31 4.61
C LEU A 82 -15.72 1.09 4.12
N GLU A 83 -16.82 1.26 3.40
CA GLU A 83 -17.30 2.55 2.91
C GLU A 83 -17.52 3.54 4.07
N LYS A 84 -18.19 3.10 5.14
CA LYS A 84 -18.35 3.93 6.37
C LYS A 84 -17.01 4.27 7.04
N SER A 85 -16.07 3.34 7.06
CA SER A 85 -14.72 3.58 7.60
C SER A 85 -13.94 4.58 6.73
N VAL A 86 -14.13 4.52 5.40
CA VAL A 86 -13.55 5.43 4.41
C VAL A 86 -14.12 6.84 4.52
N GLU A 87 -15.43 6.99 4.77
CA GLU A 87 -16.07 8.28 5.04
C GLU A 87 -15.46 9.00 6.24
N LEU A 88 -14.96 8.24 7.22
CA LEU A 88 -14.23 8.75 8.39
C LEU A 88 -12.70 8.87 8.16
N GLY A 89 -12.23 8.66 6.94
CA GLY A 89 -10.84 8.88 6.54
C GLY A 89 -9.86 7.74 6.84
N HIS A 90 -10.33 6.53 7.19
CA HIS A 90 -9.44 5.45 7.60
C HIS A 90 -8.52 4.97 6.45
N PRO A 91 -7.18 5.16 6.55
CA PRO A 91 -6.26 4.92 5.43
C PRO A 91 -6.22 3.45 5.02
N VAL A 92 -6.33 2.52 5.96
CA VAL A 92 -6.30 1.09 5.64
C VAL A 92 -7.61 0.63 5.00
N ALA A 93 -8.74 1.25 5.37
CA ALA A 93 -10.03 0.92 4.76
C ALA A 93 -10.09 1.45 3.33
N GLN A 94 -9.56 2.65 3.09
CA GLN A 94 -9.38 3.22 1.75
C GLN A 94 -8.60 2.26 0.84
N TYR A 95 -7.48 1.73 1.33
CA TYR A 95 -6.72 0.72 0.58
C TYR A 95 -7.52 -0.55 0.31
N ARG A 96 -8.20 -1.10 1.32
CA ARG A 96 -8.92 -2.36 1.19
C ARG A 96 -10.14 -2.26 0.28
N LEU A 97 -10.87 -1.14 0.35
CA LEU A 97 -11.95 -0.83 -0.57
C LEU A 97 -11.44 -0.63 -2.01
N ALA A 98 -10.31 0.06 -2.17
CA ALA A 98 -9.69 0.21 -3.48
C ALA A 98 -9.27 -1.12 -4.10
N LEU A 99 -8.68 -2.03 -3.30
CA LEU A 99 -8.37 -3.38 -3.78
C LEU A 99 -9.61 -4.13 -4.25
N TYR A 100 -10.69 -4.08 -3.46
CA TYR A 100 -11.98 -4.64 -3.86
C TYR A 100 -12.42 -4.08 -5.23
N TYR A 101 -12.38 -2.76 -5.42
CA TYR A 101 -12.71 -2.16 -6.71
C TYR A 101 -11.78 -2.61 -7.84
N THR A 102 -10.47 -2.70 -7.62
CA THR A 102 -9.54 -3.18 -8.66
C THR A 102 -9.75 -4.63 -9.04
N THR A 103 -10.31 -5.45 -8.14
CA THR A 103 -10.58 -6.87 -8.36
C THR A 103 -11.91 -7.13 -9.04
N TYR A 104 -12.97 -6.40 -8.64
CA TYR A 104 -14.34 -6.72 -9.03
C TYR A 104 -14.98 -5.74 -10.01
N LEU A 105 -14.43 -4.54 -10.22
CA LEU A 105 -14.97 -3.60 -11.21
C LEU A 105 -14.36 -3.83 -12.61
N PRO A 106 -15.09 -3.50 -13.68
CA PRO A 106 -14.52 -3.46 -15.02
C PRO A 106 -13.35 -2.47 -15.09
N ALA A 107 -12.30 -2.82 -15.84
CA ALA A 107 -11.06 -2.04 -15.91
C ALA A 107 -11.25 -0.55 -16.24
N ALA A 108 -12.27 -0.21 -17.06
CA ALA A 108 -12.59 1.17 -17.42
C ALA A 108 -13.12 2.01 -16.25
N GLN A 109 -13.64 1.41 -15.19
CA GLN A 109 -14.18 2.09 -14.01
C GLN A 109 -13.18 2.18 -12.85
N ILE A 110 -12.12 1.36 -12.89
CA ILE A 110 -11.09 1.32 -11.82
C ILE A 110 -10.45 2.69 -11.57
N PRO A 111 -10.05 3.49 -12.59
CA PRO A 111 -9.41 4.77 -12.33
C PRO A 111 -10.27 5.71 -11.47
N ASP A 112 -11.57 5.83 -11.78
CA ASP A 112 -12.47 6.75 -11.09
C ASP A 112 -12.84 6.26 -9.68
N ALA A 113 -13.00 4.94 -9.51
CA ALA A 113 -13.44 4.37 -8.24
C ALA A 113 -12.28 4.12 -7.24
N ALA A 114 -11.14 3.63 -7.72
CA ALA A 114 -10.06 3.13 -6.86
C ALA A 114 -8.93 4.16 -6.65
N CYS A 115 -8.57 4.95 -7.67
CA CYS A 115 -7.42 5.85 -7.54
C CYS A 115 -7.58 6.91 -6.45
N PRO A 116 -8.73 7.59 -6.28
CA PRO A 116 -8.92 8.55 -5.19
C PRO A 116 -8.68 7.92 -3.81
N LEU A 117 -9.12 6.68 -3.60
CA LEU A 117 -8.93 5.93 -2.37
C LEU A 117 -7.47 5.56 -2.13
N LEU A 118 -6.79 5.04 -3.17
CA LEU A 118 -5.37 4.68 -3.08
C LEU A 118 -4.51 5.91 -2.79
N GLU A 119 -4.80 7.03 -3.47
CA GLU A 119 -4.10 8.30 -3.28
C GLU A 119 -4.28 8.85 -1.85
N ALA A 120 -5.52 8.89 -1.36
CA ALA A 120 -5.82 9.35 -0.01
C ALA A 120 -5.14 8.48 1.05
N SER A 121 -5.12 7.16 0.85
CA SER A 121 -4.46 6.21 1.74
C SER A 121 -2.95 6.40 1.77
N LEU A 122 -2.32 6.55 0.59
CA LEU A 122 -0.88 6.76 0.47
C LEU A 122 -0.43 8.07 1.11
N GLN A 123 -1.20 9.14 0.95
CA GLN A 123 -0.88 10.46 1.49
C GLN A 123 -0.91 10.52 3.01
N GLN A 124 -1.62 9.59 3.65
CA GLN A 124 -1.59 9.39 5.10
C GLN A 124 -0.41 8.50 5.54
N GLY A 125 0.49 8.12 4.62
CA GLY A 125 1.70 7.34 4.90
C GLY A 125 1.48 5.83 4.96
N PHE A 126 0.31 5.32 4.57
CA PHE A 126 0.09 3.89 4.47
C PHE A 126 0.76 3.35 3.19
N ALA A 127 1.68 2.40 3.33
CA ALA A 127 2.52 1.92 2.23
C ALA A 127 1.83 1.07 1.14
N PRO A 128 0.89 0.16 1.47
CA PRO A 128 0.32 -0.78 0.51
C PRO A 128 -0.30 -0.21 -0.77
N PRO A 129 -0.95 0.98 -0.77
CA PRO A 129 -1.43 1.60 -2.00
C PRO A 129 -0.37 1.84 -3.07
N ALA A 130 0.91 1.99 -2.70
CA ALA A 130 1.99 2.35 -3.62
C ALA A 130 2.10 1.41 -4.83
N THR A 131 2.00 0.09 -4.60
CA THR A 131 2.12 -0.91 -5.67
C THR A 131 0.89 -0.95 -6.57
N ALA A 132 -0.29 -0.73 -6.01
CA ALA A 132 -1.54 -0.63 -6.76
C ALA A 132 -1.57 0.64 -7.63
N ILE A 133 -1.15 1.79 -7.08
CA ILE A 133 -1.05 3.07 -7.80
C ILE A 133 -0.13 2.95 -9.02
N ALA A 134 1.03 2.31 -8.84
CA ALA A 134 1.99 2.11 -9.92
C ALA A 134 1.40 1.32 -11.12
N THR A 135 0.33 0.57 -10.89
CA THR A 135 -0.37 -0.24 -11.91
C THR A 135 -1.61 0.47 -12.46
N TRP A 136 -2.46 0.98 -11.57
CA TRP A 136 -3.82 1.40 -11.90
C TRP A 136 -4.00 2.91 -12.03
N CYS A 137 -3.08 3.72 -11.50
CA CYS A 137 -3.22 5.17 -11.44
C CYS A 137 -2.05 5.89 -12.14
N PRO A 138 -1.82 5.71 -13.45
CA PRO A 138 -0.68 6.30 -14.15
C PRO A 138 -0.53 7.82 -14.00
N PRO A 139 -1.60 8.63 -14.07
CA PRO A 139 -1.48 10.09 -13.90
C PRO A 139 -0.90 10.47 -12.54
N TYR A 140 -1.38 9.85 -11.46
CA TYR A 140 -0.86 10.10 -10.11
C TYR A 140 0.53 9.52 -9.91
N ASN A 141 0.79 8.30 -10.40
CA ASN A 141 2.11 7.65 -10.33
C ASN A 141 3.22 8.49 -10.97
N ALA A 142 2.91 9.26 -12.02
CA ALA A 142 3.84 10.19 -12.67
C ALA A 142 3.99 11.54 -11.95
N SER A 143 3.20 11.80 -10.90
CA SER A 143 3.14 13.10 -10.23
C SER A 143 4.23 13.30 -9.18
N PRO A 144 4.65 14.55 -8.90
CA PRO A 144 5.50 14.86 -7.75
C PRO A 144 4.87 14.48 -6.41
N ARG A 145 3.54 14.52 -6.31
CA ARG A 145 2.80 14.20 -5.08
C ARG A 145 2.94 12.72 -4.71
N TYR A 146 2.96 11.83 -5.70
CA TYR A 146 3.24 10.41 -5.47
C TYR A 146 4.64 10.19 -4.90
N ARG A 147 5.66 10.81 -5.50
CA ARG A 147 7.04 10.76 -4.97
C ARG A 147 7.09 11.24 -3.51
N GLN A 148 6.54 12.42 -3.23
CA GLN A 148 6.54 13.00 -1.88
C GLN A 148 5.84 12.08 -0.87
N ALA A 149 4.72 11.46 -1.25
CA ALA A 149 4.04 10.51 -0.41
C ALA A 149 4.90 9.27 -0.12
N LEU A 150 5.62 8.74 -1.13
CA LEU A 150 6.55 7.62 -0.94
C LEU A 150 7.70 7.98 0.01
N GLU A 151 8.27 9.17 -0.11
CA GLU A 151 9.37 9.66 0.74
C GLU A 151 8.96 9.81 2.22
N ALA A 152 7.68 10.08 2.48
CA ALA A 152 7.15 10.23 3.84
C ALA A 152 6.91 8.90 4.58
N ILE A 153 6.65 7.80 3.84
CA ILE A 153 6.26 6.50 4.41
C ILE A 153 7.25 5.95 5.47
N PRO A 154 8.58 5.98 5.27
CA PRO A 154 9.51 5.43 6.27
C PRO A 154 9.34 6.04 7.66
N GLY A 155 8.99 7.33 7.75
CA GLY A 155 8.73 8.03 9.01
C GLY A 155 7.43 7.60 9.71
N MET A 156 6.50 6.97 8.98
CA MET A 156 5.17 6.56 9.48
C MET A 156 5.04 5.07 9.72
N ALA A 157 6.14 4.31 9.58
CA ALA A 157 6.11 2.86 9.62
C ALA A 157 5.45 2.29 10.90
N THR A 158 5.75 2.86 12.07
CA THR A 158 5.28 2.36 13.36
C THR A 158 3.77 2.52 13.55
N LEU A 159 3.18 3.61 13.02
CA LEU A 159 1.74 3.88 13.11
C LEU A 159 0.91 2.73 12.55
N TYR A 160 1.37 2.13 11.45
CA TYR A 160 0.59 1.12 10.74
C TYR A 160 0.99 -0.33 11.05
N ALA A 161 1.93 -0.56 11.96
CA ALA A 161 2.39 -1.90 12.31
C ALA A 161 1.26 -2.90 12.67
N PRO A 162 0.19 -2.50 13.42
CA PRO A 162 -0.92 -3.39 13.76
C PRO A 162 -1.79 -3.82 12.57
N TYR A 163 -1.66 -3.14 11.43
CA TYR A 163 -2.47 -3.39 10.25
C TYR A 163 -1.79 -4.34 9.25
N TYR A 164 -0.61 -4.88 9.54
CA TYR A 164 0.01 -5.88 8.67
C TYR A 164 -0.24 -7.30 9.17
N PRO A 165 -0.31 -8.31 8.28
CA PRO A 165 -0.08 -8.24 6.83
C PRO A 165 -1.25 -7.63 6.05
N GLN A 166 -0.99 -7.22 4.82
CA GLN A 166 -2.01 -6.73 3.88
C GLN A 166 -1.95 -7.48 2.56
N PRO A 167 -3.09 -7.64 1.85
CA PRO A 167 -3.12 -8.29 0.56
C PRO A 167 -2.63 -7.33 -0.52
N ALA A 168 -2.08 -7.87 -1.60
CA ALA A 168 -1.72 -7.14 -2.80
C ALA A 168 -1.83 -8.06 -4.02
N THR A 169 -2.20 -7.50 -5.18
CA THR A 169 -2.20 -8.23 -6.45
C THR A 169 -0.78 -8.66 -6.86
N ARG A 170 0.22 -7.81 -6.56
CA ARG A 170 1.63 -8.13 -6.82
C ARG A 170 2.58 -7.38 -5.89
N LEU A 171 3.54 -8.13 -5.34
CA LEU A 171 4.70 -7.60 -4.63
C LEU A 171 5.98 -8.14 -5.30
N ALA A 172 6.67 -7.29 -6.06
CA ALA A 172 7.98 -7.55 -6.65
C ALA A 172 9.10 -7.80 -5.60
N CYS A 173 8.96 -7.25 -4.40
CA CYS A 173 9.86 -7.44 -3.28
C CYS A 173 9.41 -8.55 -2.32
N SER A 174 8.27 -9.22 -2.56
CA SER A 174 7.93 -10.41 -1.77
C SER A 174 8.80 -11.60 -2.16
N ARG A 175 9.06 -12.48 -1.19
CA ARG A 175 9.67 -13.80 -1.42
C ARG A 175 8.64 -14.85 -1.82
N SER A 176 7.36 -14.64 -1.48
CA SER A 176 6.28 -15.50 -1.93
C SER A 176 5.86 -15.13 -3.35
N GLN A 177 5.61 -16.14 -4.18
CA GLN A 177 4.92 -15.97 -5.45
C GLN A 177 3.44 -16.32 -5.25
N PRO A 178 2.52 -15.59 -5.90
CA PRO A 178 1.11 -15.92 -5.83
C PRO A 178 0.87 -17.27 -6.52
N GLN A 179 0.03 -18.11 -5.94
CA GLN A 179 -0.43 -19.34 -6.58
C GLN A 179 -1.75 -19.02 -7.29
N GLY A 180 -1.79 -19.19 -8.62
CA GLY A 180 -2.98 -18.91 -9.41
C GLY A 180 -3.43 -17.44 -9.34
N LEU A 181 -4.68 -17.21 -8.94
CA LEU A 181 -5.32 -15.90 -8.84
C LEU A 181 -5.32 -15.32 -7.42
N GLU A 182 -4.73 -16.02 -6.46
CA GLU A 182 -4.69 -15.59 -5.06
C GLU A 182 -3.87 -14.30 -4.89
N MET A 183 -4.35 -13.41 -4.02
CA MET A 183 -3.59 -12.23 -3.62
C MET A 183 -2.37 -12.64 -2.78
N GLN A 184 -1.30 -11.87 -2.89
CA GLN A 184 -0.13 -12.02 -2.03
C GLN A 184 -0.35 -11.27 -0.72
N TRP A 185 -0.04 -11.91 0.41
CA TRP A 185 -0.04 -11.26 1.71
C TRP A 185 1.36 -10.73 2.05
N GLY A 186 1.52 -9.41 2.01
CA GLY A 186 2.77 -8.73 2.34
C GLY A 186 2.83 -8.32 3.81
N ARG A 187 3.99 -8.54 4.44
CA ARG A 187 4.27 -7.97 5.76
C ARG A 187 4.75 -6.54 5.60
N GLN A 188 4.80 -5.80 6.70
CA GLN A 188 5.26 -4.41 6.73
C GLN A 188 6.60 -4.20 6.00
N ARG A 189 7.60 -5.06 6.25
CA ARG A 189 8.92 -4.98 5.61
C ARG A 189 8.87 -5.22 4.10
N ASP A 190 7.93 -6.03 3.63
CA ASP A 190 7.78 -6.30 2.20
C ASP A 190 7.30 -5.04 1.47
N TYR A 191 6.33 -4.33 2.04
CA TYR A 191 5.88 -3.03 1.52
C TYR A 191 6.91 -1.92 1.68
N GLN A 192 7.68 -1.89 2.77
CA GLN A 192 8.79 -0.94 2.91
C GLN A 192 9.84 -1.13 1.81
N ALA A 193 10.19 -2.38 1.50
CA ALA A 193 11.10 -2.67 0.39
C ALA A 193 10.52 -2.24 -0.97
N GLU A 194 9.21 -2.42 -1.20
CA GLU A 194 8.54 -1.91 -2.41
C GLU A 194 8.65 -0.40 -2.54
N VAL A 195 8.43 0.34 -1.45
CA VAL A 195 8.51 1.80 -1.45
C VAL A 195 9.90 2.26 -1.90
N TYR A 196 10.97 1.69 -1.33
CA TYR A 196 12.33 2.03 -1.76
C TYR A 196 12.65 1.60 -3.19
N ARG A 197 12.12 0.45 -3.64
CA ARG A 197 12.26 0.02 -5.03
C ARG A 197 11.58 1.00 -5.98
N LEU A 198 10.36 1.43 -5.68
CA LEU A 198 9.59 2.39 -6.46
C LEU A 198 10.27 3.77 -6.47
N LEU A 199 10.78 4.23 -5.33
CA LEU A 199 11.58 5.46 -5.26
C LEU A 199 12.81 5.39 -6.16
N GLY A 200 13.53 4.25 -6.20
CA GLY A 200 14.67 4.07 -7.10
C GLY A 200 14.30 4.13 -8.59
N ASP A 201 13.06 3.79 -8.94
CA ASP A 201 12.55 3.92 -10.31
C ASP A 201 12.31 5.39 -10.66
N LEU A 202 11.82 6.17 -9.68
CA LEU A 202 11.53 7.60 -9.82
C LEU A 202 12.78 8.48 -9.71
N ASP A 203 13.79 8.13 -8.92
CA ASP A 203 14.99 8.92 -8.69
C ASP A 203 16.24 8.27 -9.30
N PRO A 204 16.62 8.61 -10.56
CA PRO A 204 17.83 8.10 -11.18
C PRO A 204 19.13 8.50 -10.45
N GLN A 205 19.16 9.64 -9.75
CA GLN A 205 20.36 10.14 -9.09
C GLN A 205 20.72 9.29 -7.87
N HIS A 206 19.71 8.94 -7.06
CA HIS A 206 19.89 8.12 -5.84
C HIS A 206 19.47 6.66 -6.03
N ARG A 207 19.20 6.23 -7.26
CA ARG A 207 18.66 4.90 -7.59
C ARG A 207 19.42 3.77 -6.91
N ARG A 208 20.75 3.78 -6.96
CA ARG A 208 21.58 2.69 -6.43
C ARG A 208 21.36 2.54 -4.92
N ASP A 209 21.37 3.64 -4.18
CA ASP A 209 21.22 3.64 -2.72
C ASP A 209 19.80 3.22 -2.32
N LEU A 210 18.78 3.70 -3.05
CA LEU A 210 17.38 3.32 -2.83
C LEU A 210 17.13 1.84 -3.09
N LEU A 211 17.65 1.29 -4.20
CA LEU A 211 17.54 -0.13 -4.50
C LEU A 211 18.33 -0.98 -3.49
N GLN A 212 19.50 -0.52 -3.05
CA GLN A 212 20.28 -1.19 -2.00
C GLN A 212 19.49 -1.23 -0.69
N LYS A 213 18.79 -0.15 -0.33
CA LYS A 213 17.93 -0.11 0.85
C LYS A 213 16.79 -1.11 0.79
N ALA A 214 16.14 -1.27 -0.37
CA ALA A 214 15.11 -2.29 -0.58
C ALA A 214 15.67 -3.71 -0.36
N VAL A 215 16.91 -3.99 -0.80
CA VAL A 215 17.59 -5.25 -0.56
C VAL A 215 17.90 -5.45 0.93
N GLU A 216 18.37 -4.43 1.64
CA GLU A 216 18.65 -4.52 3.08
C GLU A 216 17.40 -4.81 3.92
N ILE A 217 16.24 -4.30 3.51
CA ILE A 217 15.00 -4.45 4.29
C ILE A 217 14.49 -5.89 4.27
N ASN A 218 14.43 -6.56 3.13
CA ASN A 218 13.89 -7.93 3.08
C ASN A 218 14.57 -8.86 2.08
N GLY A 219 15.68 -8.44 1.47
CA GLY A 219 16.34 -9.16 0.40
C GLY A 219 15.58 -9.05 -0.93
N CYS A 220 14.99 -7.89 -1.25
CA CYS A 220 14.18 -7.71 -2.45
C CYS A 220 14.91 -8.13 -3.73
N ALA A 221 14.54 -9.30 -4.27
CA ALA A 221 15.19 -9.88 -5.44
C ALA A 221 15.01 -9.00 -6.70
N ALA A 222 13.86 -8.32 -6.84
CA ALA A 222 13.64 -7.40 -7.95
C ALA A 222 14.61 -6.21 -7.93
N ALA A 223 14.88 -5.63 -6.75
CA ALA A 223 15.86 -4.57 -6.59
C ALA A 223 17.29 -5.07 -6.85
N GLN A 224 17.62 -6.26 -6.34
CA GLN A 224 18.93 -6.89 -6.57
C GLN A 224 19.20 -7.11 -8.07
N ARG A 225 18.22 -7.64 -8.82
CA ARG A 225 18.35 -7.83 -10.27
C ARG A 225 18.63 -6.52 -11.01
N ARG A 226 17.95 -5.43 -10.62
CA ARG A 226 18.18 -4.10 -11.21
C ARG A 226 19.57 -3.54 -10.90
N LEU A 227 20.08 -3.78 -9.71
CA LEU A 227 21.46 -3.38 -9.34
C LEU A 227 22.52 -4.14 -10.14
N THR A 228 22.27 -5.41 -10.45
CA THR A 228 23.20 -6.24 -11.25
C THR A 228 23.12 -5.98 -12.75
N SER A 229 21.95 -5.62 -13.28
CA SER A 229 21.78 -5.34 -14.72
C SER A 229 22.33 -3.98 -15.15
N GLN A 230 22.77 -3.14 -14.19
CA GLN A 230 23.34 -1.81 -14.42
C GLN A 230 24.86 -1.78 -14.18
N ARG A 231 25.49 -2.95 -14.03
CA ARG A 231 26.95 -3.11 -14.05
C ARG A 231 27.38 -3.52 -15.45
#